data_AF-A0A559IKV9-F1
#
_entry.id   AF-A0A559IKV9-F1
#
_cell.length_a   1.000
_cell.length_b   1.000
_cell.length_c   1.000
_cell.angle_alpha   90.00
_cell.angle_beta   90.00
_cell.angle_gamma   90.00
#
_symmetry.space_group_name_H-M   'P 1'
#
loop_
_entity.id
_entity.type
_entity.pdbx_description
1 polymer ?
#
loop_
_entity_poly.entity_id
_entity_poly.type
_entity_poly.pdbx_seq_one_letter_code
_entity_poly.pdbx_strand_id
1 'polypeptide(L)'
;MSYYNNCGYGGNYGGNYGGYGGQNDGLKGPLAILKRISLGTTISVHFDSVERVGRFLGIENGTVILLVGGTIYYISIKKITAVDIP
;
A
#
# COMPACT_ATOMS: atom_id res chain seq x y z
N MET A 1 -29.03 11.56 -16.85
CA MET A 1 -29.00 12.47 -15.69
C MET A 1 -28.37 11.70 -14.53
N SER A 2 -27.16 11.94 -14.03
CA SER A 2 -25.99 12.72 -14.45
C SER A 2 -24.77 11.99 -13.86
N TYR A 3 -23.68 11.92 -14.61
CA TYR A 3 -22.40 11.33 -14.20
C TYR A 3 -21.73 12.22 -13.14
N TYR A 4 -21.39 11.66 -11.98
CA TYR A 4 -20.53 12.36 -11.02
C TYR A 4 -19.06 12.15 -11.39
N ASN A 5 -18.55 13.01 -12.28
CA ASN A 5 -17.14 13.33 -12.33
C ASN A 5 -16.91 14.44 -11.30
N ASN A 6 -16.17 14.14 -10.23
CA ASN A 6 -15.56 15.17 -9.41
C ASN A 6 -14.05 15.03 -9.53
N CYS A 7 -13.52 15.70 -10.55
CA CYS A 7 -12.11 16.04 -10.64
C CYS A 7 -11.98 17.55 -10.38
N GLY A 8 -11.30 17.89 -9.30
CA GLY A 8 -10.80 19.23 -8.96
C GLY A 8 -10.08 19.10 -7.61
N TYR A 9 -8.80 19.44 -7.42
CA TYR A 9 -7.95 20.41 -8.07
C TYR A 9 -6.47 20.04 -7.76
N GLY A 10 -5.55 20.28 -8.71
CA GLY A 10 -4.10 20.33 -8.42
C GLY A 10 -3.28 19.25 -9.12
N GLY A 11 -2.60 19.63 -10.21
CA GLY A 11 -1.85 18.71 -11.05
C GLY A 11 -0.58 18.14 -10.43
N ASN A 12 -0.25 16.90 -10.79
CA ASN A 12 1.11 16.52 -11.19
C ASN A 12 1.02 15.21 -11.97
N TYR A 13 1.07 15.28 -13.29
CA TYR A 13 1.41 14.13 -14.13
C TYR A 13 2.92 13.95 -14.00
N GLY A 14 3.36 13.45 -12.87
CA GLY A 14 4.78 13.34 -12.53
C GLY A 14 4.93 12.15 -11.60
N GLY A 15 5.54 11.08 -12.12
CA GLY A 15 5.87 9.91 -11.32
C GLY A 15 6.62 10.33 -10.07
N ASN A 16 6.23 9.78 -8.93
CA ASN A 16 7.01 9.91 -7.71
C ASN A 16 7.02 8.58 -6.96
N TYR A 17 7.89 7.70 -7.42
CA TYR A 17 8.33 6.53 -6.67
C TYR A 17 9.50 7.00 -5.80
N GLY A 18 9.19 7.55 -4.63
CA GLY A 18 10.23 7.98 -3.69
C GLY A 18 9.92 9.31 -3.03
N GLY A 19 9.56 9.26 -1.74
CA GLY A 19 9.44 10.48 -0.97
C GLY A 19 8.69 10.27 0.33
N TYR A 20 9.43 9.89 1.37
CA TYR A 20 9.04 10.12 2.75
C TYR A 20 8.64 11.59 2.92
N GLY A 21 7.39 11.87 3.32
CA GLY A 21 6.99 13.26 3.60
C GLY A 21 5.49 13.55 3.50
N GLY A 22 4.78 13.23 4.58
CA GLY A 22 3.57 13.89 5.08
C GLY A 22 2.59 14.53 4.08
N GLN A 23 1.54 13.81 3.72
CA GLN A 23 0.25 14.40 3.34
C GLN A 23 -0.86 13.55 3.95
N ASN A 24 -1.71 14.20 4.75
CA ASN A 24 -2.73 13.64 5.63
C ASN A 24 -3.95 13.01 4.90
N ASP A 25 -3.74 12.44 3.70
CA ASP A 25 -4.74 11.65 2.99
C ASP A 25 -4.50 10.16 3.27
N GLY A 26 -4.69 9.79 4.55
CA GLY A 26 -4.49 8.44 5.05
C GLY A 26 -5.18 7.40 4.14
N LEU A 27 -4.43 6.36 3.77
CA LEU A 27 -4.82 5.16 3.02
C LEU A 27 -4.62 5.15 1.50
N LYS A 28 -4.39 6.29 0.83
CA LYS A 28 -4.27 6.25 -0.65
C LYS A 28 -2.92 5.74 -1.15
N GLY A 29 -1.81 5.99 -0.44
CA GLY A 29 -0.46 5.62 -0.85
C GLY A 29 -0.19 4.11 -0.83
N PRO A 30 -0.16 3.46 0.36
CA PRO A 30 0.17 2.05 0.48
C PRO A 30 -0.79 1.14 -0.31
N LEU A 31 -2.09 1.44 -0.27
CA LEU A 31 -3.09 0.66 -1.01
C LEU A 31 -2.90 0.75 -2.53
N ALA A 32 -2.52 1.92 -3.06
CA ALA A 32 -2.26 2.09 -4.49
C ALA A 32 -1.03 1.30 -4.95
N ILE A 33 0.01 1.23 -4.12
CA ILE A 33 1.22 0.42 -4.37
C ILE A 33 0.84 -1.07 -4.35
N LEU A 34 0.16 -1.53 -3.30
CA LEU A 34 -0.24 -2.93 -3.15
C LEU A 34 -1.17 -3.43 -4.26
N LYS A 35 -2.04 -2.56 -4.82
CA LYS A 35 -2.89 -2.91 -5.97
C LYS A 35 -2.12 -3.09 -7.28
N ARG A 36 -0.89 -2.59 -7.37
CA ARG A 36 -0.03 -2.70 -8.56
C ARG A 36 1.01 -3.81 -8.45
N ILE A 37 1.19 -4.38 -7.26
CA ILE A 37 2.14 -5.46 -7.01
C ILE A 37 1.52 -6.80 -7.41
N SER A 38 2.29 -7.60 -8.13
CA SER A 38 1.93 -8.97 -8.47
C SER A 38 1.92 -9.86 -7.24
N LEU A 39 1.04 -10.86 -7.24
CA LEU A 39 1.05 -11.91 -6.21
C LEU A 39 2.40 -12.64 -6.22
N GLY A 40 2.90 -12.99 -5.04
CA GLY A 40 4.16 -13.69 -4.84
C GLY A 40 5.40 -12.78 -4.80
N THR A 41 5.27 -11.49 -5.13
CA THR A 41 6.37 -10.52 -5.02
C THR A 41 6.79 -10.35 -3.56
N THR A 42 8.09 -10.37 -3.31
CA THR A 42 8.64 -10.03 -1.99
C THR A 42 8.55 -8.53 -1.76
N ILE A 43 7.92 -8.12 -0.66
CA ILE A 43 7.76 -6.73 -0.26
C ILE A 43 8.14 -6.54 1.21
N SER A 44 8.55 -5.33 1.56
CA SER A 44 8.73 -4.90 2.95
C SER A 44 7.54 -4.03 3.36
N VAL A 45 6.89 -4.39 4.46
CA VAL A 45 5.74 -3.66 5.00
C VAL A 45 6.12 -3.08 6.36
N HIS A 46 5.97 -1.76 6.50
CA HIS A 46 6.16 -1.06 7.75
C HIS A 46 4.80 -0.77 8.40
N PHE A 47 4.60 -1.21 9.64
CA PHE A 47 3.37 -1.03 10.42
C PHE A 47 3.68 -1.03 11.92
N ASP A 48 2.97 -0.23 12.72
CA ASP A 48 3.14 -0.18 14.20
C ASP A 48 4.64 -0.11 14.65
N SER A 49 5.48 0.64 13.92
CA SER A 49 6.95 0.75 14.13
C SER A 49 7.75 -0.55 13.94
N VAL A 50 7.16 -1.56 13.31
CA VAL A 50 7.79 -2.84 12.95
C VAL A 50 7.89 -2.95 11.43
N GLU A 51 8.98 -3.56 10.96
CA GLU A 51 9.16 -3.95 9.57
C GLU A 51 8.97 -5.46 9.41
N ARG A 52 8.26 -5.88 8.37
CA ARG A 52 8.17 -7.29 7.96
C ARG A 52 8.42 -7.43 6.47
N VAL A 53 9.36 -8.30 6.12
CA VAL A 53 9.70 -8.64 4.75
C VAL A 53 9.13 -10.02 4.41
N GLY A 54 8.33 -10.11 3.35
CA GLY A 54 7.68 -11.36 2.97
C GLY A 54 7.05 -11.34 1.59
N ARG A 55 6.50 -12.47 1.17
CA ARG A 55 5.78 -12.58 -0.10
C ARG A 55 4.36 -12.04 0.03
N PHE A 56 4.00 -11.12 -0.84
CA PHE A 56 2.65 -10.58 -0.93
C PHE A 56 1.69 -11.63 -1.50
N LEU A 57 0.67 -12.00 -0.74
CA LEU A 57 -0.34 -12.99 -1.16
C LEU A 57 -1.65 -12.33 -1.62
N GLY A 58 -1.84 -11.04 -1.36
CA GLY A 58 -2.99 -10.28 -1.80
C GLY A 58 -3.57 -9.37 -0.73
N ILE A 59 -4.73 -8.80 -1.04
CA ILE A 59 -5.52 -7.98 -0.13
C ILE A 59 -6.92 -8.56 -0.03
N GLU A 60 -7.40 -8.76 1.19
CA GLU A 60 -8.76 -9.20 1.48
C GLU A 60 -9.35 -8.35 2.60
N ASN A 61 -10.57 -7.82 2.42
CA ASN A 61 -11.32 -7.07 3.44
C ASN A 61 -10.52 -5.95 4.14
N GLY A 62 -9.65 -5.25 3.41
CA GLY A 62 -8.82 -4.17 3.98
C GLY A 62 -7.58 -4.65 4.74
N THR A 63 -7.20 -5.90 4.55
CA THR A 63 -6.05 -6.56 5.18
C THR A 63 -5.09 -7.05 4.11
N VAL A 64 -3.79 -6.74 4.28
CA VAL A 64 -2.70 -7.30 3.48
C VAL A 64 -2.35 -8.67 4.03
N ILE A 65 -2.26 -9.64 3.13
CA ILE A 65 -1.83 -11.00 3.43
C ILE A 65 -0.37 -11.13 3.02
N LEU A 66 0.50 -11.44 3.98
CA LEU A 66 1.95 -11.50 3.80
C LEU A 66 2.49 -12.84 4.32
N LEU A 67 3.25 -13.57 3.50
CA LEU A 67 3.93 -14.80 3.89
C LEU A 67 5.37 -14.51 4.29
N VAL A 68 5.72 -14.71 5.56
CA VAL A 68 7.05 -14.48 6.11
C VAL A 68 7.56 -15.79 6.70
N GLY A 69 8.61 -16.37 6.11
CA GLY A 69 9.25 -17.59 6.64
C GLY A 69 8.31 -18.77 6.88
N GLY A 70 7.26 -18.92 6.06
CA GLY A 70 6.25 -19.98 6.22
C GLY A 70 5.05 -19.62 7.12
N THR A 71 5.07 -18.45 7.77
CA THR A 71 3.94 -17.95 8.58
C THR A 71 3.15 -16.89 7.80
N ILE A 72 1.81 -16.98 7.84
CA ILE A 72 0.91 -16.01 7.21
C ILE A 72 0.57 -14.90 8.20
N TYR A 73 0.76 -13.65 7.78
CA TYR A 73 0.45 -12.45 8.53
C TYR A 73 -0.71 -11.70 7.88
N TYR A 74 -1.61 -11.22 8.73
CA TYR A 74 -2.78 -10.42 8.37
C TYR A 74 -2.57 -9.00 8.92
N ILE A 75 -2.22 -8.07 8.05
CA ILE A 75 -1.85 -6.70 8.43
C ILE A 75 -2.94 -5.74 7.94
N SER A 76 -3.63 -5.07 8.85
CA SER A 76 -4.63 -4.08 8.45
C SER A 76 -3.97 -2.94 7.67
N ILE A 77 -4.52 -2.61 6.49
CA ILE A 77 -4.01 -1.50 5.65
C ILE A 77 -4.01 -0.17 6.41
N LYS A 78 -4.92 -0.01 7.38
CA LYS A 78 -4.99 1.18 8.24
C LYS A 78 -3.78 1.38 9.14
N LYS A 79 -3.02 0.31 9.40
CA LYS A 79 -1.82 0.33 10.23
C LYS A 79 -0.53 0.44 9.42
N ILE A 80 -0.61 0.26 8.10
CA ILE A 80 0.55 0.30 7.21
C ILE A 80 0.97 1.75 7.01
N THR A 81 2.20 2.06 7.37
CA THR A 81 2.80 3.38 7.19
C THR A 81 3.57 3.49 5.88
N ALA A 82 4.21 2.40 5.44
CA ALA A 82 4.94 2.34 4.18
C ALA A 82 5.00 0.91 3.63
N VAL A 83 5.18 0.82 2.31
CA VAL A 83 5.46 -0.43 1.58
C VAL A 83 6.63 -0.15 0.66
N ASP A 84 7.61 -1.04 0.69
CA ASP A 84 8.81 -1.00 -0.15
C ASP A 84 8.93 -2.28 -0.98
N ILE A 85 9.45 -2.14 -2.20
CA ILE A 85 9.69 -3.25 -3.13
C ILE A 85 11.19 -3.18 -3.46
N PRO A 86 11.99 -4.19 -3.08
CA PRO A 86 13.42 -4.22 -3.38
C PRO A 86 13.71 -4.35 -4.89
#